data_AF-A0A7M5WZN8-F1
#
_entry.id   AF-A0A7M5WZN8-F1
#
_cell.length_a   1.000
_cell.length_b   1.000
_cell.length_c   1.000
_cell.angle_alpha   90.00
_cell.angle_beta   90.00
_cell.angle_gamma   90.00
#
_symmetry.space_group_name_H-M   'P 1'
#
loop_
_entity.id
_entity.type
_entity.pdbx_description
1 polymer ?
#
loop_
_entity_poly.entity_id
_entity_poly.type
_entity_poly.pdbx_seq_one_letter_code
_entity_poly.pdbx_strand_id
1 'polypeptide(L)'
;MVFKMASHLTRILESCIFFLLLFTIQPATTKDPKDFLNQIPENYHGIEPIVIVGKAEKILQSDKEVNIGRLSPEWHVELHFRIDSLLSSPDWCKVMMVTSGASFGSHGSRVPALTLQQRPNMRLEVATSLNHNDNYRTLESVALNTDYHVIIQQKYVKNGVYEMTAFLNGVEIMRADNTQPRQFYNVKALASTKMTNACDVTISDFKVTNFV
;
A
#
# COMPACT_ATOMS: atom_id res chain seq x y z
N MET A 1 75.59 -45.97 5.20
CA MET A 1 75.06 -44.88 4.36
C MET A 1 73.55 -44.81 4.64
N VAL A 2 73.07 -44.01 5.62
CA VAL A 2 72.59 -42.60 5.49
C VAL A 2 71.51 -42.53 4.38
N PHE A 3 70.23 -42.13 4.52
CA PHE A 3 69.34 -41.44 5.49
C PHE A 3 67.87 -41.84 5.10
N LYS A 4 66.89 -42.08 6.00
CA LYS A 4 65.96 -41.15 6.68
C LYS A 4 64.86 -40.50 5.81
N MET A 5 63.59 -40.88 6.02
CA MET A 5 62.34 -40.06 6.08
C MET A 5 61.15 -41.05 6.19
N ALA A 6 60.46 -41.20 7.33
CA ALA A 6 59.37 -40.34 7.86
C ALA A 6 58.21 -40.20 6.85
N SER A 7 56.93 -40.47 7.13
CA SER A 7 56.18 -40.46 8.40
C SER A 7 54.75 -41.04 8.23
N HIS A 8 54.27 -41.72 9.26
CA HIS A 8 52.87 -41.93 9.74
C HIS A 8 51.75 -42.24 8.73
N LEU A 9 51.21 -43.47 8.69
CA LEU A 9 50.22 -44.08 9.62
C LEU A 9 49.00 -43.20 9.94
N THR A 10 47.96 -43.42 9.13
CA THR A 10 46.57 -43.70 9.52
C THR A 10 46.00 -42.94 10.72
N ARG A 11 45.22 -41.88 10.43
CA ARG A 11 44.05 -41.47 11.21
C ARG A 11 43.25 -40.39 10.46
N ILE A 12 41.98 -40.69 10.24
CA ILE A 12 40.77 -39.84 10.38
C ILE A 12 39.76 -40.29 9.32
N LEU A 13 38.78 -41.05 9.80
CA LEU A 13 37.53 -41.37 9.11
C LEU A 13 36.75 -40.08 8.84
N GLU A 14 36.18 -40.03 7.63
CA GLU A 14 34.90 -39.43 7.27
C GLU A 14 34.61 -37.99 7.74
N SER A 15 34.92 -37.02 6.88
CA SER A 15 34.32 -35.68 6.93
C SER A 15 34.26 -35.11 5.50
N CYS A 16 33.43 -35.73 4.66
CA CYS A 16 33.04 -35.16 3.35
C CYS A 16 31.54 -35.35 3.16
N ILE A 17 30.75 -34.65 3.98
CA ILE A 17 29.33 -34.44 3.67
C ILE A 17 29.23 -33.16 2.83
N PHE A 18 28.73 -33.36 1.62
CA PHE A 18 28.32 -32.36 0.64
C PHE A 18 27.70 -31.11 1.28
N PHE A 19 28.34 -29.95 1.09
CA PHE A 19 27.71 -28.65 1.31
C PHE A 19 26.82 -28.33 0.10
N LEU A 20 25.63 -28.93 0.07
CA LEU A 20 24.55 -28.48 -0.82
C LEU A 20 23.85 -27.31 -0.11
N LEU A 21 24.10 -26.07 -0.57
CA LEU A 21 23.32 -24.90 -0.18
C LEU A 21 21.89 -25.06 -0.73
N LEU A 22 21.01 -25.70 0.04
CA LEU A 22 19.58 -25.49 -0.10
C LEU A 22 19.27 -24.08 0.43
N PHE A 23 19.15 -23.10 -0.47
CA PHE A 23 18.27 -21.97 -0.19
C PHE A 23 16.85 -22.54 -0.13
N THR A 24 16.39 -22.86 1.09
CA THR A 24 14.97 -23.02 1.33
C THR A 24 14.36 -21.64 1.14
N ILE A 25 13.60 -21.46 0.06
CA ILE A 25 12.65 -20.35 -0.04
C ILE A 25 11.67 -20.59 1.11
N GLN A 26 11.81 -19.86 2.21
CA GLN A 26 10.75 -19.79 3.21
C GLN A 26 9.53 -19.24 2.48
N PRO A 27 8.38 -19.95 2.51
CA PRO A 27 7.14 -19.36 1.99
C PRO A 27 6.93 -18.05 2.73
N ALA A 28 6.66 -16.98 1.98
CA ALA A 28 6.27 -15.71 2.55
C ALA A 28 5.10 -15.99 3.50
N THR A 29 5.33 -15.83 4.80
CA THR A 29 4.29 -15.97 5.80
C THR A 29 3.29 -14.86 5.52
N THR A 30 2.12 -15.24 5.01
CA THR A 30 0.96 -14.35 4.98
C THR A 30 0.69 -13.99 6.44
N LYS A 31 1.08 -12.78 6.85
CA LYS A 31 0.79 -12.27 8.18
C LYS A 31 -0.73 -12.40 8.42
N ASP A 32 -1.12 -12.93 9.57
CA ASP A 32 -2.52 -13.04 9.95
C ASP A 32 -3.14 -11.63 9.89
N PRO A 33 -4.34 -11.42 9.33
CA PRO A 33 -5.04 -10.14 9.40
C PRO A 33 -5.10 -9.54 10.82
N LYS A 34 -5.06 -10.38 11.86
CA LYS A 34 -4.99 -9.95 13.27
C LYS A 34 -3.63 -9.36 13.67
N ASP A 35 -2.55 -9.75 13.02
CA ASP A 35 -1.21 -9.17 13.24
C ASP A 35 -1.13 -7.72 12.71
N PHE A 36 -2.03 -7.34 11.79
CA PHE A 36 -2.18 -5.95 11.34
C PHE A 36 -2.89 -5.08 12.38
N LEU A 37 -3.90 -5.62 13.07
CA LEU A 37 -4.58 -4.91 14.16
C LEU A 37 -3.62 -4.58 15.31
N ASN A 38 -2.56 -5.37 15.50
CA ASN A 38 -1.52 -5.12 16.50
C ASN A 38 -0.42 -4.12 16.06
N GLN A 39 -0.44 -3.67 14.80
CA GLN A 39 0.44 -2.60 14.27
C GLN A 39 -0.26 -1.24 14.19
N ILE A 40 -1.50 -1.20 14.68
CA ILE A 40 -2.24 0.02 14.92
C ILE A 40 -1.66 0.63 16.21
N PRO A 41 -1.07 1.85 16.19
CA PRO A 41 -0.54 2.46 17.40
C PRO A 41 -1.61 2.49 18.51
N GLU A 42 -1.20 2.21 19.76
CA GLU A 42 -2.06 2.17 20.96
C GLU A 42 -2.90 3.45 21.16
N ASN A 43 -2.60 4.51 20.43
CA ASN A 43 -3.28 5.81 20.45
C ASN A 43 -4.50 5.87 19.50
N TYR A 44 -4.88 4.77 18.83
CA TYR A 44 -6.04 4.71 17.94
C TYR A 44 -7.40 4.79 18.64
N HIS A 45 -7.42 4.75 19.97
CA HIS A 45 -8.66 4.75 20.74
C HIS A 45 -9.36 6.12 20.68
N GLY A 46 -10.51 6.18 20.01
CA GLY A 46 -11.46 7.30 20.14
C GLY A 46 -11.86 8.03 18.85
N ILE A 47 -11.31 7.66 17.68
CA ILE A 47 -11.72 8.26 16.40
C ILE A 47 -12.34 7.17 15.52
N GLU A 48 -13.67 7.20 15.42
CA GLU A 48 -14.40 6.31 14.52
C GLU A 48 -14.05 6.60 13.06
N PRO A 49 -13.72 5.58 12.25
CA PRO A 49 -13.48 5.75 10.83
C PRO A 49 -14.70 6.35 10.11
N ILE A 50 -14.45 7.27 9.19
CA ILE A 50 -15.47 7.70 8.25
C ILE A 50 -15.62 6.58 7.21
N VAL A 51 -16.78 5.93 7.19
CA VAL A 51 -17.11 4.86 6.24
C VAL A 51 -17.70 5.49 4.97
N ILE A 52 -17.03 5.28 3.83
CA ILE A 52 -17.47 5.75 2.51
C ILE A 52 -18.26 4.64 1.81
N VAL A 53 -17.79 3.40 1.92
CA VAL A 53 -18.49 2.20 1.44
C VAL A 53 -18.40 1.17 2.56
N GLY A 54 -19.53 0.67 3.05
CA GLY A 54 -19.59 -0.33 4.13
C GLY A 54 -20.23 -1.65 3.72
N LYS A 55 -20.51 -1.84 2.43
CA LYS A 55 -21.02 -3.07 1.85
C LYS A 55 -20.60 -3.17 0.39
N ALA A 56 -20.46 -4.39 -0.12
CA ALA A 56 -20.17 -4.68 -1.52
C ALA A 56 -21.10 -3.93 -2.47
N GLU A 57 -20.52 -3.06 -3.28
CA GLU A 57 -21.21 -2.28 -4.28
C GLU A 57 -20.36 -2.18 -5.54
N LYS A 58 -21.01 -2.36 -6.69
CA LYS A 58 -20.39 -2.12 -7.98
C LYS A 58 -20.27 -0.61 -8.19
N ILE A 59 -19.06 -0.13 -8.38
CA ILE A 59 -18.72 1.28 -8.54
C ILE A 59 -18.28 1.50 -9.98
N LEU A 60 -19.14 2.15 -10.76
CA LEU A 60 -18.84 2.68 -12.08
C LEU A 60 -19.33 4.13 -12.10
N GLN A 61 -18.43 5.10 -12.29
CA GLN A 61 -18.74 6.54 -12.29
C GLN A 61 -19.68 6.94 -11.12
N SER A 62 -19.21 6.78 -9.89
CA SER A 62 -20.02 6.96 -8.68
C SER A 62 -19.99 8.38 -8.12
N ASP A 63 -21.10 8.79 -7.51
CA ASP A 63 -21.30 10.03 -6.76
C ASP A 63 -20.94 9.89 -5.27
N LYS A 64 -20.39 8.73 -4.88
CA LYS A 64 -20.00 8.47 -3.50
C LYS A 64 -18.78 9.28 -3.13
N GLU A 65 -19.05 10.51 -2.70
CA GLU A 65 -18.10 11.39 -2.05
C GLU A 65 -18.54 11.69 -0.61
N VAL A 66 -17.58 11.79 0.28
CA VAL A 66 -17.78 12.22 1.67
C VAL A 66 -16.84 13.37 1.97
N ASN A 67 -17.38 14.44 2.56
CA ASN A 67 -16.58 15.57 3.01
C ASN A 67 -15.88 15.21 4.34
N ILE A 68 -14.55 15.20 4.32
CA ILE A 68 -13.69 15.02 5.50
C ILE A 68 -13.41 16.39 6.16
N GLY A 69 -13.46 17.48 5.39
CA GLY A 69 -13.17 18.83 5.85
C GLY A 69 -11.67 19.05 6.02
N ARG A 70 -11.08 18.56 7.11
CA ARG A 70 -9.65 18.68 7.42
C ARG A 70 -9.02 17.29 7.48
N LEU A 71 -7.91 17.08 6.79
CA LEU A 71 -7.05 15.90 6.94
C LEU A 71 -5.74 16.33 7.61
N SER A 72 -5.52 15.87 8.83
CA SER A 72 -4.29 16.10 9.59
C SER A 72 -3.10 15.40 8.94
N PRO A 73 -1.85 15.67 9.37
CA PRO A 73 -0.69 14.89 8.98
C PRO A 73 -0.77 13.39 9.26
N GLU A 74 -1.51 12.97 10.27
CA GLU A 74 -1.69 11.56 10.61
C GLU A 74 -3.04 11.07 10.13
N TRP A 75 -3.04 10.03 9.32
CA TRP A 75 -4.25 9.46 8.72
C TRP A 75 -4.05 8.03 8.28
N HIS A 76 -5.16 7.34 8.08
CA HIS A 76 -5.22 5.95 7.65
C HIS A 76 -6.36 5.77 6.66
N VAL A 77 -6.09 5.03 5.60
CA VAL A 77 -7.05 4.66 4.56
C VAL A 77 -7.01 3.16 4.37
N GLU A 78 -8.18 2.53 4.40
CA GLU A 78 -8.35 1.10 4.18
C GLU A 78 -9.41 0.87 3.11
N LEU A 79 -9.10 -0.03 2.17
CA LEU A 79 -9.95 -0.34 1.04
C LEU A 79 -9.90 -1.84 0.73
N HIS A 80 -11.08 -2.44 0.59
CA HIS A 80 -11.28 -3.75 -0.03
C HIS A 80 -12.01 -3.60 -1.35
N PHE A 81 -11.43 -4.13 -2.43
CA PHE A 81 -12.01 -4.01 -3.76
C PHE A 81 -11.64 -5.16 -4.68
N ARG A 82 -12.42 -5.33 -5.76
CA ARG A 82 -12.16 -6.25 -6.85
C ARG A 82 -12.19 -5.51 -8.18
N ILE A 83 -11.27 -5.82 -9.08
CA ILE A 83 -11.28 -5.29 -10.45
C ILE A 83 -12.15 -6.20 -11.31
N ASP A 84 -13.29 -5.69 -11.77
CA ASP A 84 -14.29 -6.50 -12.49
C ASP A 84 -13.99 -6.57 -13.99
N SER A 85 -13.64 -5.44 -14.60
CA SER A 85 -13.30 -5.40 -16.03
C SER A 85 -12.34 -4.26 -16.39
N LEU A 86 -11.77 -4.33 -17.60
CA LEU A 86 -11.01 -3.24 -18.21
C LEU A 86 -11.92 -2.45 -19.14
N LEU A 87 -11.80 -1.12 -19.09
CA LEU A 87 -12.44 -0.21 -20.01
C LEU A 87 -11.66 -0.12 -21.33
N SER A 88 -12.37 0.14 -22.42
CA SER A 88 -11.77 0.34 -23.75
C SER A 88 -10.91 1.61 -23.81
N SER A 89 -11.21 2.63 -23.00
CA SER A 89 -10.48 3.88 -22.85
C SER A 89 -10.97 4.57 -21.56
N PRO A 90 -10.13 5.38 -20.88
CA PRO A 90 -8.69 5.64 -21.11
C PRO A 90 -7.79 4.50 -20.59
N ASP A 91 -6.47 4.65 -20.72
CA ASP A 91 -5.49 3.72 -20.12
C ASP A 91 -5.47 3.76 -18.59
N TRP A 92 -5.99 4.82 -17.96
CA TRP A 92 -5.94 5.04 -16.51
C TRP A 92 -7.30 5.40 -15.95
N CYS A 93 -7.72 4.70 -14.90
CA CYS A 93 -8.97 4.95 -14.21
C CYS A 93 -8.76 4.99 -12.69
N LYS A 94 -9.62 5.68 -11.94
CA LYS A 94 -9.50 5.77 -10.47
C LYS A 94 -10.40 4.75 -9.76
N VAL A 95 -9.80 4.05 -8.81
CA VAL A 95 -10.48 3.16 -7.86
C VAL A 95 -10.98 3.96 -6.66
N MET A 96 -10.15 4.85 -6.10
CA MET A 96 -10.55 5.82 -5.09
C MET A 96 -9.64 7.05 -5.09
N MET A 97 -10.09 8.12 -4.46
CA MET A 97 -9.32 9.33 -4.31
C MET A 97 -9.68 10.06 -3.01
N VAL A 98 -8.68 10.44 -2.23
CA VAL A 98 -8.79 11.44 -1.18
C VAL A 98 -8.09 12.70 -1.68
N THR A 99 -8.81 13.83 -1.72
CA THR A 99 -8.34 15.06 -2.37
C THR A 99 -8.86 16.32 -1.67
N SER A 100 -8.13 17.42 -1.77
CA SER A 100 -8.53 18.78 -1.37
C SER A 100 -9.15 19.61 -2.50
N GLY A 101 -9.42 19.01 -3.66
CA GLY A 101 -10.23 19.61 -4.74
C GLY A 101 -9.60 19.59 -6.13
N ALA A 102 -8.31 19.30 -6.27
CA ALA A 102 -7.66 19.07 -7.57
C ALA A 102 -7.45 17.56 -7.81
N SER A 103 -7.48 17.11 -9.07
CA SER A 103 -7.28 15.68 -9.38
C SER A 103 -5.81 15.30 -9.57
N PHE A 104 -4.94 16.28 -9.85
CA PHE A 104 -3.52 16.12 -10.14
C PHE A 104 -2.75 17.46 -10.10
N GLY A 105 -1.43 17.41 -9.93
CA GLY A 105 -0.51 18.53 -10.21
C GLY A 105 -0.33 19.54 -9.07
N SER A 106 -0.82 19.23 -7.88
CA SER A 106 -0.57 20.02 -6.67
C SER A 106 -0.63 19.17 -5.41
N HIS A 107 0.08 19.61 -4.37
CA HIS A 107 -0.07 19.02 -3.03
C HIS A 107 -1.54 19.07 -2.62
N GLY A 108 -2.05 17.95 -2.10
CA GLY A 108 -3.45 17.83 -1.75
C GLY A 108 -4.34 17.29 -2.86
N SER A 109 -3.84 17.15 -4.09
CA SER A 109 -4.60 16.53 -5.19
C SER A 109 -4.86 15.04 -4.97
N ARG A 110 -3.93 14.34 -4.30
CA ARG A 110 -3.96 12.90 -4.03
C ARG A 110 -3.33 12.64 -2.65
N VAL A 111 -4.14 12.37 -1.64
CA VAL A 111 -3.68 12.16 -0.25
C VAL A 111 -4.51 11.09 0.47
N PRO A 112 -4.45 9.81 0.05
CA PRO A 112 -3.82 9.28 -1.16
C PRO A 112 -4.83 9.12 -2.31
N ALA A 113 -4.38 8.63 -3.46
CA ALA A 113 -5.24 8.13 -4.53
C ALA A 113 -4.79 6.74 -4.99
N LEU A 114 -5.77 5.94 -5.41
CA LEU A 114 -5.57 4.62 -5.98
C LEU A 114 -6.07 4.61 -7.43
N THR A 115 -5.16 4.42 -8.37
CA THR A 115 -5.45 4.50 -9.81
C THR A 115 -5.01 3.22 -10.51
N LEU A 116 -5.85 2.64 -11.35
CA LEU A 116 -5.49 1.48 -12.17
C LEU A 116 -4.99 1.97 -13.52
N GLN A 117 -3.74 1.62 -13.84
CA GLN A 117 -3.24 1.60 -15.20
C GLN A 117 -3.71 0.32 -15.88
N GLN A 118 -4.73 0.42 -16.72
CA GLN A 118 -5.33 -0.70 -17.43
C GLN A 118 -4.39 -1.26 -18.51
N ARG A 119 -3.57 -0.40 -19.12
CA ARG A 119 -2.65 -0.76 -20.21
C ARG A 119 -1.27 -0.12 -20.04
N PRO A 120 -0.17 -0.80 -20.42
CA PRO A 120 -0.16 -2.12 -21.07
C PRO A 120 -0.25 -3.30 -20.08
N ASN A 121 0.12 -3.10 -18.81
CA ASN A 121 0.50 -4.21 -17.93
C ASN A 121 -0.39 -4.36 -16.68
N MET A 122 -1.58 -3.75 -16.62
CA MET A 122 -2.46 -3.78 -15.45
C MET A 122 -1.75 -3.50 -14.12
N ARG A 123 -1.51 -2.22 -13.82
CA ARG A 123 -0.78 -1.82 -12.62
C ARG A 123 -1.62 -0.93 -11.72
N LEU A 124 -1.62 -1.23 -10.44
CA LEU A 124 -2.23 -0.41 -9.41
C LEU A 124 -1.23 0.63 -8.93
N GLU A 125 -1.55 1.90 -9.14
CA GLU A 125 -0.78 3.03 -8.63
C GLU A 125 -1.34 3.50 -7.29
N VAL A 126 -0.49 3.49 -6.27
CA VAL A 126 -0.71 4.28 -5.05
C VAL A 126 0.07 5.58 -5.21
N ALA A 127 -0.62 6.71 -5.18
CA ALA A 127 -0.01 8.03 -5.30
C ALA A 127 -0.41 8.92 -4.12
N THR A 128 0.54 9.69 -3.60
CA THR A 128 0.35 10.58 -2.47
C THR A 128 1.24 11.82 -2.55
N SER A 129 0.87 12.87 -1.81
CA SER A 129 1.70 14.04 -1.56
C SER A 129 2.71 13.73 -0.44
N LEU A 130 4.01 13.79 -0.74
CA LEU A 130 5.10 13.47 0.18
C LEU A 130 6.28 14.44 0.02
N ASN A 131 6.75 15.06 1.11
CA ASN A 131 7.86 16.03 1.08
C ASN A 131 7.64 17.11 0.01
N HIS A 132 8.57 17.28 -0.94
CA HIS A 132 8.46 18.23 -2.06
C HIS A 132 7.81 17.62 -3.33
N ASN A 133 7.30 16.40 -3.25
CA ASN A 133 6.70 15.69 -4.38
C ASN A 133 5.19 15.57 -4.16
N ASP A 134 4.40 16.25 -4.98
CA ASP A 134 2.94 16.16 -4.99
C ASP A 134 2.39 14.88 -5.64
N ASN A 135 3.30 14.03 -6.15
CA ASN A 135 3.04 12.80 -6.89
C ASN A 135 4.02 11.68 -6.50
N TYR A 136 4.31 11.51 -5.22
CA TYR A 136 5.10 10.36 -4.79
C TYR A 136 4.27 9.08 -4.99
N ARG A 137 4.82 8.09 -5.69
CA ARG A 137 4.03 6.95 -6.18
C ARG A 137 4.80 5.65 -6.27
N THR A 138 4.06 4.56 -6.16
CA THR A 138 4.49 3.19 -6.47
C THR A 138 3.48 2.53 -7.41
N LEU A 139 3.90 1.48 -8.12
CA LEU A 139 3.09 0.75 -9.09
C LEU A 139 3.26 -0.76 -8.86
N GLU A 140 2.15 -1.45 -8.65
CA GLU A 140 2.13 -2.89 -8.41
C GLU A 140 1.33 -3.63 -9.46
N SER A 141 1.76 -4.83 -9.85
CA SER A 141 1.03 -5.62 -10.84
C SER A 141 -0.25 -6.21 -10.23
N VAL A 142 -1.35 -6.13 -10.96
CA VAL A 142 -2.66 -6.64 -10.55
C VAL A 142 -3.35 -7.39 -11.68
N ALA A 143 -4.42 -8.11 -11.35
CA ALA A 143 -5.18 -8.96 -12.25
C ALA A 143 -6.68 -8.72 -12.08
N LEU A 144 -7.44 -9.05 -13.12
CA LEU A 144 -8.90 -9.05 -13.07
C LEU A 144 -9.43 -10.11 -12.10
N ASN A 145 -10.65 -9.90 -11.61
CA ASN A 145 -11.41 -10.84 -10.79
C ASN A 145 -10.66 -11.29 -9.52
N THR A 146 -9.74 -10.46 -9.03
CA THR A 146 -8.96 -10.71 -7.82
C THR A 146 -9.35 -9.69 -6.77
N ASP A 147 -9.61 -10.16 -5.54
CA ASP A 147 -9.86 -9.31 -4.39
C ASP A 147 -8.54 -8.74 -3.86
N TYR A 148 -8.56 -7.45 -3.57
CA TYR A 148 -7.42 -6.69 -3.07
C TYR A 148 -7.79 -6.00 -1.76
N HIS A 149 -6.84 -6.04 -0.83
CA HIS A 149 -6.84 -5.27 0.40
C HIS A 149 -5.70 -4.26 0.35
N VAL A 150 -6.03 -2.99 0.45
CA VAL A 150 -5.07 -1.90 0.43
C VAL A 150 -5.17 -1.10 1.72
N ILE A 151 -4.03 -0.93 2.38
CA ILE A 151 -3.87 -0.01 3.50
C ILE A 151 -2.87 1.05 3.08
N ILE A 152 -3.21 2.32 3.26
CA ILE A 152 -2.29 3.45 3.05
C ILE A 152 -2.39 4.34 4.28
N GLN A 153 -1.27 4.69 4.88
CA GLN A 153 -1.28 5.47 6.12
C GLN A 153 -0.06 6.37 6.22
N GLN A 154 -0.22 7.46 6.95
CA GLN A 154 0.87 8.29 7.42
C GLN A 154 0.79 8.38 8.93
N LYS A 155 1.88 8.02 9.62
CA LYS A 155 1.95 7.95 11.10
C LYS A 155 3.09 8.80 11.62
N TYR A 156 2.89 9.48 12.76
CA TYR A 156 3.99 10.17 13.42
C TYR A 156 5.03 9.17 13.94
N VAL A 157 6.32 9.49 13.79
CA VAL A 157 7.41 8.68 14.32
C VAL A 157 8.12 9.41 15.45
N LYS A 158 8.89 10.44 15.13
CA LYS A 158 9.63 11.28 16.10
C LYS A 158 10.12 12.57 15.46
N ASN A 159 10.37 13.60 16.27
CA ASN A 159 11.00 14.86 15.87
C ASN A 159 10.33 15.53 14.65
N GLY A 160 9.01 15.49 14.57
CA GLY A 160 8.26 16.05 13.44
C GLY A 160 8.31 15.23 12.15
N VAL A 161 8.97 14.08 12.16
CA VAL A 161 9.01 13.13 11.03
C VAL A 161 7.81 12.19 11.12
N TYR A 162 7.13 12.05 9.99
CA TYR A 162 6.06 11.08 9.78
C TYR A 162 6.56 10.00 8.84
N GLU A 163 6.00 8.79 8.92
CA GLU A 163 6.28 7.71 7.98
C GLU A 163 5.03 7.44 7.14
N MET A 164 5.20 7.50 5.81
CA MET A 164 4.21 7.07 4.83
C MET A 164 4.42 5.58 4.53
N THR A 165 3.37 4.78 4.65
CA THR A 165 3.40 3.36 4.26
C THR A 165 2.19 2.99 3.40
N ALA A 166 2.37 2.06 2.47
CA ALA A 166 1.28 1.40 1.76
C ALA A 166 1.51 -0.10 1.69
N PHE A 167 0.42 -0.85 1.88
CA PHE A 167 0.39 -2.30 1.83
C PHE A 167 -0.65 -2.76 0.80
N LEU A 168 -0.31 -3.78 0.03
CA LEU A 168 -1.21 -4.49 -0.87
C LEU A 168 -1.25 -5.96 -0.45
N ASN A 169 -2.42 -6.45 -0.05
CA ASN A 169 -2.61 -7.81 0.48
C ASN A 169 -1.62 -8.16 1.60
N GLY A 170 -1.35 -7.19 2.47
CA GLY A 170 -0.42 -7.30 3.60
C GLY A 170 1.08 -7.23 3.24
N VAL A 171 1.43 -7.09 1.96
CA VAL A 171 2.81 -6.86 1.51
C VAL A 171 3.09 -5.37 1.42
N GLU A 172 4.20 -4.91 1.98
CA GLU A 172 4.62 -3.50 1.90
C GLU A 172 5.08 -3.17 0.47
N ILE A 173 4.49 -2.13 -0.11
CA ILE A 173 4.74 -1.68 -1.50
C ILE A 173 5.25 -0.23 -1.55
N MET A 174 5.17 0.48 -0.43
CA MET A 174 5.67 1.84 -0.26
C MET A 174 6.06 2.05 1.21
N ARG A 175 7.24 2.61 1.44
CA ARG A 175 7.67 3.16 2.73
C ARG A 175 8.56 4.36 2.49
N ALA A 176 8.28 5.49 3.14
CA ALA A 176 9.13 6.67 3.06
C ALA A 176 8.92 7.63 4.23
N ASP A 177 9.99 8.28 4.67
CA ASP A 177 9.92 9.37 5.63
C ASP A 177 9.34 10.64 4.98
N ASN A 178 8.40 11.27 5.68
CA ASN A 178 7.88 12.59 5.41
C ASN A 178 8.37 13.58 6.47
N THR A 179 9.36 14.38 6.10
CA THR A 179 9.92 15.44 6.95
C THR A 179 9.20 16.78 6.77
N GLN A 180 8.25 16.85 5.83
CA GLN A 180 7.38 18.00 5.60
C GLN A 180 5.91 17.56 5.56
N PRO A 181 5.40 17.00 6.67
CA PRO A 181 3.98 16.68 6.79
C PRO A 181 3.13 17.91 6.51
N ARG A 182 2.00 17.70 5.84
CA ARG A 182 1.03 18.77 5.52
C ARG A 182 -0.33 18.41 6.07
N GLN A 183 -1.03 19.45 6.47
CA GLN A 183 -2.46 19.41 6.69
C GLN A 183 -3.18 19.88 5.43
N PHE A 184 -4.29 19.22 5.11
CA PHE A 184 -5.12 19.59 3.98
C PHE A 184 -6.51 20.02 4.46
N TYR A 185 -7.10 20.96 3.74
CA TYR A 185 -8.44 21.49 4.00
C TYR A 185 -9.33 21.25 2.78
N ASN A 186 -10.65 21.33 2.99
CA ASN A 186 -11.67 21.01 2.00
C ASN A 186 -11.51 19.59 1.43
N VAL A 187 -11.08 18.66 2.29
CA VAL A 187 -10.77 17.29 1.90
C VAL A 187 -12.06 16.51 1.66
N LYS A 188 -12.11 15.77 0.56
CA LYS A 188 -13.15 14.79 0.24
C LYS A 188 -12.52 13.42 -0.01
N ALA A 189 -13.21 12.37 0.38
CA ALA A 189 -12.93 11.01 -0.04
C ALA A 189 -13.98 10.56 -1.07
N LEU A 190 -13.53 9.95 -2.15
CA LEU A 190 -14.36 9.49 -3.25
C LEU A 190 -14.11 8.01 -3.53
N ALA A 191 -15.19 7.22 -3.54
CA ALA A 191 -15.17 5.86 -4.07
C ALA A 191 -15.27 5.97 -5.60
N SER A 192 -14.16 5.72 -6.29
CA SER A 192 -13.90 6.17 -7.65
C SER A 192 -13.93 7.70 -7.79
N THR A 193 -14.38 8.25 -8.92
CA THR A 193 -14.51 9.70 -9.11
C THR A 193 -15.44 10.04 -10.27
N LYS A 194 -16.09 11.22 -10.19
CA LYS A 194 -16.71 11.91 -11.34
C LYS A 194 -15.76 12.89 -12.03
N MET A 195 -14.66 13.25 -11.38
CA MET A 195 -13.72 14.29 -11.84
C MET A 195 -12.81 13.79 -12.96
N THR A 196 -12.58 12.48 -13.02
CA THR A 196 -11.82 11.79 -14.06
C THR A 196 -12.53 10.48 -14.41
N ASN A 197 -11.81 9.54 -15.04
CA ASN A 197 -12.36 8.25 -15.42
C ASN A 197 -12.43 7.29 -14.23
N ALA A 198 -13.61 6.72 -14.00
CA ALA A 198 -13.85 5.70 -12.99
C ALA A 198 -13.44 4.31 -13.49
N CYS A 199 -12.90 3.45 -12.62
CA CYS A 199 -12.70 2.03 -12.98
C CYS A 199 -14.00 1.23 -12.86
N ASP A 200 -14.09 0.09 -13.55
CA ASP A 200 -15.13 -0.90 -13.30
C ASP A 200 -14.69 -1.84 -12.17
N VAL A 201 -15.05 -1.49 -10.94
CA VAL A 201 -14.63 -2.19 -9.72
C VAL A 201 -15.81 -2.44 -8.81
N THR A 202 -15.72 -3.50 -8.00
CA THR A 202 -16.59 -3.68 -6.85
C THR A 202 -15.82 -3.29 -5.59
N ILE A 203 -16.35 -2.36 -4.79
CA ILE A 203 -15.76 -1.97 -3.51
C ILE A 203 -16.62 -2.56 -2.40
N SER A 204 -16.01 -3.34 -1.50
CA SER A 204 -16.71 -3.97 -0.37
C SER A 204 -16.58 -3.20 0.92
N ASP A 205 -15.46 -2.49 1.09
CA ASP A 205 -15.22 -1.64 2.24
C ASP A 205 -14.27 -0.51 1.86
N PHE A 206 -14.57 0.71 2.26
CA PHE A 206 -13.71 1.88 2.08
C PHE A 206 -13.88 2.82 3.26
N LYS A 207 -12.78 3.04 3.99
CA LYS A 207 -12.75 3.84 5.21
C LYS A 207 -11.58 4.81 5.21
N VAL A 208 -11.81 5.96 5.83
CA VAL A 208 -10.77 6.94 6.13
C VAL A 208 -10.83 7.30 7.60
N THR A 209 -9.70 7.19 8.29
CA THR A 209 -9.51 7.65 9.67
C THR A 209 -8.54 8.82 9.66
N ASN A 210 -8.94 9.93 10.27
CA ASN A 210 -8.15 11.13 10.39
C ASN A 210 -7.78 11.36 11.85
N PHE A 211 -6.49 11.37 12.19
CA PHE A 211 -6.06 11.52 13.59
C PHE A 211 -5.86 13.00 13.92
N VAL A 212 -6.57 13.47 14.96
CA VAL A 212 -6.77 14.90 15.24
C VAL A 212 -5.68 15.46 16.12
#